data_AF-A0A699X518-F1
#
_entry.id   AF-A0A699X518-F1
#
_cell.length_a   1.000
_cell.length_b   1.000
_cell.length_c   1.000
_cell.angle_alpha   90.00
_cell.angle_beta   90.00
_cell.angle_gamma   90.00
#
_symmetry.space_group_name_H-M   'P 1'
#
loop_
_entity.id
_entity.type
_entity.pdbx_description
1 polymer ?
#
loop_
_entity_poly.entity_id
_entity_poly.type
_entity_poly.pdbx_seq_one_letter_code
_entity_poly.pdbx_strand_id
1 'polypeptide(L)'
;LLRWILLLQEFDFKVIDTRGAENYAADHLSSLENPYENVFDPKEINEAFPLEILNKIAHNDPSNPWYADLANYHAGNFIIKGMTA
;
A
#
# COMPACT_ATOMS: atom_id res chain seq x y z
N LEU A 1 -6.22 5.94 -8.11
CA LEU A 1 -7.10 6.11 -6.93
C LEU A 1 -6.84 5.01 -5.88
N LEU A 2 -6.97 3.73 -6.24
CA LEU A 2 -6.77 2.61 -5.30
C LEU A 2 -5.39 2.61 -4.60
N ARG A 3 -4.30 2.89 -5.33
CA ARG A 3 -2.94 2.99 -4.78
C ARG A 3 -2.82 4.03 -3.65
N TRP A 4 -3.45 5.19 -3.80
CA TRP A 4 -3.47 6.24 -2.78
C TRP A 4 -4.30 5.84 -1.55
N ILE A 5 -5.40 5.12 -1.74
CA ILE A 5 -6.23 4.63 -0.63
C ILE A 5 -5.46 3.61 0.21
N LEU A 6 -4.74 2.68 -0.43
CA LEU A 6 -3.93 1.68 0.27
C LEU A 6 -2.76 2.32 1.03
N LEU A 7 -2.11 3.33 0.45
CA LEU A 7 -1.05 4.09 1.12
C LEU A 7 -1.58 4.76 2.39
N LEU A 8 -2.72 5.44 2.29
CA LEU A 8 -3.30 6.14 3.43
C LEU A 8 -3.73 5.18 4.55
N GLN A 9 -4.16 3.96 4.22
CA GLN A 9 -4.53 2.94 5.21
C GLN A 9 -3.37 2.47 6.09
N GLU A 10 -2.12 2.64 5.67
CA GLU A 10 -0.94 2.22 6.43
C GLU A 10 -0.62 3.16 7.61
N PHE A 11 -1.13 4.40 7.57
CA PHE A 11 -0.87 5.41 8.58
C PHE A 11 -2.10 5.67 9.45
N ASP A 12 -1.88 5.86 10.75
CA ASP A 12 -2.89 6.48 11.61
C ASP A 12 -2.77 7.99 11.49
N PHE A 13 -3.70 8.61 10.75
CA PHE A 13 -3.71 10.05 10.55
C PHE A 13 -5.13 10.61 10.64
N LYS A 14 -5.20 11.91 10.93
CA LYS A 14 -6.44 12.67 10.93
C LYS A 14 -6.34 13.75 9.88
N VAL A 15 -7.34 13.82 8.99
CA VAL A 15 -7.50 14.95 8.08
C VAL A 15 -8.05 16.12 8.89
N ILE A 16 -7.31 17.22 8.94
CA ILE A 16 -7.71 18.46 9.60
C ILE A 16 -7.67 19.56 8.54
N ASP A 17 -8.77 20.27 8.39
CA ASP A 17 -8.83 21.46 7.55
C ASP A 17 -8.20 22.62 8.31
N THR A 18 -7.13 23.18 7.77
CA THR A 18 -6.43 24.35 8.32
C THR A 18 -6.62 25.54 7.39
N ARG A 19 -6.73 26.74 7.98
CA ARG A 19 -6.82 27.96 7.16
C ARG A 19 -5.52 28.10 6.37
N GLY A 20 -5.58 28.53 5.10
CA GLY A 20 -4.38 28.69 4.27
C GLY A 20 -3.27 29.53 4.93
N ALA A 21 -3.64 30.59 5.66
CA ALA A 21 -2.71 31.42 6.41
C ALA A 21 -1.90 30.66 7.50
N GLU A 22 -2.41 29.53 7.99
CA GLU A 22 -1.74 28.64 8.96
C GLU A 22 -0.94 27.54 8.27
N ASN A 23 -1.21 27.26 6.99
CA ASN A 23 -0.54 26.25 6.17
C ASN A 23 0.64 26.83 5.36
N TYR A 24 1.24 27.92 5.85
CA TYR A 24 2.30 28.66 5.17
C TYR A 24 3.44 27.75 4.67
N ALA A 25 3.89 26.80 5.49
CA ALA A 25 4.95 25.88 5.08
C ALA A 25 4.59 25.09 3.82
N ALA A 26 3.38 24.53 3.74
CA ALA A 26 2.94 23.79 2.56
C ALA A 26 2.70 24.72 1.36
N ASP A 27 2.12 25.91 1.58
CA ASP A 27 1.93 26.91 0.51
C ASP A 27 3.28 27.28 -0.13
N HIS A 28 4.28 27.56 0.70
CA HIS A 28 5.64 27.85 0.22
C HIS A 28 6.30 26.68 -0.49
N LEU A 29 6.20 25.47 0.06
CA LEU A 29 6.75 24.27 -0.57
C LEU A 29 6.05 23.93 -1.89
N SER A 30 4.74 24.14 -1.97
CA SER A 30 3.96 23.90 -3.20
C SER A 30 4.31 24.89 -4.32
N SER A 31 4.78 26.09 -3.96
CA SER A 31 5.20 27.12 -4.90
C SER A 31 6.62 26.92 -5.45
N LEU A 32 7.38 25.96 -4.89
CA LEU A 32 8.72 25.65 -5.41
C LEU A 32 8.60 25.00 -6.79
N GLU A 33 9.31 25.58 -7.75
CA GLU A 33 9.42 25.00 -9.09
C GLU A 33 10.09 23.63 -8.97
N ASN A 34 9.44 22.60 -9.52
CA ASN A 34 9.99 21.27 -9.55
C ASN A 34 10.86 21.12 -10.81
N PRO A 35 12.20 21.12 -10.70
CA PRO A 35 13.07 21.02 -11.88
C PRO A 35 12.95 19.67 -12.60
N TYR A 36 12.28 18.68 -11.99
CA TYR A 36 12.09 17.33 -12.51
C TYR A 36 10.63 17.04 -12.91
N GLU A 37 9.74 18.04 -12.96
CA GLU A 37 8.31 17.85 -13.24
C GLU A 37 8.04 17.07 -14.54
N ASN A 38 8.99 17.13 -15.50
CA ASN A 38 8.91 16.46 -16.80
C ASN A 38 9.93 15.32 -17.00
N VAL A 39 10.74 15.00 -15.99
CA VAL A 39 11.81 13.98 -16.07
C VAL A 39 11.47 12.72 -15.30
N PHE A 40 10.33 12.72 -14.59
CA PHE A 40 9.94 11.62 -13.73
C PHE A 40 9.66 10.33 -14.52
N ASP A 41 10.56 9.34 -14.45
CA ASP A 41 10.28 8.00 -14.97
C ASP A 41 9.42 7.25 -13.93
N PRO A 42 8.19 6.83 -14.28
CA PRO A 42 7.34 6.06 -13.38
C PRO A 42 7.99 4.79 -12.82
N LYS A 43 9.06 4.29 -13.48
CA LYS A 43 9.84 3.12 -13.02
C LYS A 43 10.74 3.40 -11.82
N GLU A 44 11.06 4.66 -11.52
CA GLU A 44 11.92 5.02 -10.39
C GLU A 44 11.22 4.83 -9.04
N ILE A 45 9.88 4.90 -8.99
CA ILE A 45 9.11 4.54 -7.80
C ILE A 45 8.87 3.02 -7.78
N ASN A 46 9.89 2.26 -7.37
CA ASN A 46 9.78 0.82 -7.13
C ASN A 46 9.25 0.49 -5.72
N GLU A 47 8.25 1.24 -5.24
CA GLU A 47 7.59 0.98 -3.96
C GLU A 47 6.23 0.34 -4.25
N ALA A 48 6.19 -0.99 -4.13
CA ALA A 48 4.95 -1.76 -4.18
C ALA A 48 4.43 -1.96 -2.75
N PHE A 49 3.16 -1.63 -2.52
CA PHE A 49 2.52 -1.84 -1.22
C PHE A 49 2.51 -3.33 -0.85
N PRO A 50 2.57 -3.69 0.44
CA PRO A 50 2.47 -5.07 0.88
C PRO A 50 1.26 -5.78 0.26
N LEU A 51 0.08 -5.14 0.24
CA LEU A 51 -1.12 -5.72 -0.37
C LEU A 51 -1.03 -5.88 -1.90
N GLU A 52 -0.36 -4.96 -2.59
CA GLU A 52 -0.15 -5.06 -4.04
C GLU A 52 0.82 -6.22 -4.38
N ILE A 53 1.84 -6.43 -3.54
CA ILE A 53 2.73 -7.59 -3.61
C ILE A 53 1.96 -8.88 -3.34
N LEU A 54 1.13 -8.92 -2.29
CA LEU A 54 0.31 -10.09 -1.97
C LEU A 54 -0.68 -10.43 -3.09
N ASN A 55 -1.29 -9.42 -3.72
CA ASN A 55 -2.13 -9.61 -4.89
C ASN A 55 -1.33 -10.18 -6.07
N LYS A 56 -0.14 -9.66 -6.35
CA LYS A 56 0.74 -10.21 -7.41
C LYS A 56 1.08 -11.68 -7.14
N ILE A 57 1.44 -12.03 -5.90
CA ILE A 57 1.74 -13.41 -5.51
C ILE A 57 0.50 -14.32 -5.71
N ALA A 58 -0.68 -13.87 -5.28
CA ALA A 58 -1.92 -14.64 -5.43
C ALA A 58 -2.34 -14.85 -6.90
N HIS A 59 -2.04 -13.90 -7.79
CA HIS A 59 -2.30 -14.06 -9.22
C HIS A 59 -1.26 -14.93 -9.92
N ASN A 60 -0.03 -14.95 -9.43
CA ASN A 60 1.07 -15.73 -10.00
C ASN A 60 0.98 -17.23 -9.67
N ASP A 61 0.37 -17.60 -8.54
CA ASP A 61 0.04 -18.99 -8.21
C ASP A 61 -1.44 -19.11 -7.78
N PRO A 62 -2.37 -19.18 -8.74
CA PRO A 62 -3.79 -19.35 -8.44
C PRO A 62 -4.11 -20.73 -7.86
N SER A 63 -3.21 -21.71 -8.05
CA SER A 63 -3.43 -23.11 -7.68
C SER A 63 -3.16 -23.36 -6.20
N ASN A 64 -2.28 -22.56 -5.59
CA ASN A 64 -1.93 -22.66 -4.18
C ASN A 64 -1.84 -21.25 -3.55
N PRO A 65 -3.00 -20.62 -3.25
CA PRO A 65 -3.01 -19.31 -2.66
C PRO A 65 -2.31 -19.34 -1.30
N TRP A 66 -1.33 -18.47 -1.08
CA TRP A 66 -0.54 -18.40 0.17
C TRP A 66 -1.39 -18.24 1.45
N TYR A 67 -2.65 -17.81 1.31
CA TYR A 67 -3.62 -17.62 2.39
C TYR A 67 -4.60 -18.78 2.57
N ALA A 68 -4.65 -19.75 1.65
CA ALA A 68 -5.64 -20.82 1.66
C ALA A 68 -5.56 -21.65 2.95
N ASP A 69 -4.35 -21.96 3.39
CA ASP A 69 -4.11 -22.73 4.59
C ASP A 69 -4.55 -21.99 5.86
N LEU A 70 -4.30 -20.68 5.90
CA LEU A 70 -4.64 -19.81 7.03
C LEU A 70 -6.15 -19.57 7.13
N ALA A 71 -6.83 -19.43 5.98
CA ALA A 71 -8.28 -19.35 5.89
C ALA A 71 -8.97 -20.66 6.28
N ASN A 72 -8.44 -21.82 5.84
CA ASN A 72 -8.95 -23.14 6.20
C ASN A 72 -8.82 -23.41 7.72
N TYR A 73 -7.72 -22.98 8.33
CA TYR A 73 -7.55 -23.03 9.77
C TYR A 73 -8.58 -22.15 10.49
N HIS A 74 -8.77 -20.90 10.07
CA HIS A 74 -9.76 -20.01 10.70
C HIS A 74 -11.21 -20.46 10.54
N ALA A 75 -11.57 -21.03 9.38
CA ALA A 75 -12.94 -21.45 9.09
C ALA A 75 -13.34 -22.76 9.78
N GLY A 76 -12.38 -23.65 10.05
CA GLY A 76 -12.70 -25.00 10.53
C GLY A 76 -11.73 -25.61 11.53
N ASN A 77 -10.74 -24.86 12.03
CA ASN A 77 -9.64 -25.36 12.87
C ASN A 77 -8.86 -26.54 12.25
N PHE A 78 -8.88 -26.66 10.92
CA PHE A 78 -8.16 -27.72 10.22
C PHE A 78 -6.67 -27.34 10.14
N ILE A 79 -5.81 -28.13 10.79
CA ILE A 79 -4.35 -28.04 10.61
C ILE A 79 -3.99 -28.79 9.33
N ILE A 80 -3.40 -28.09 8.37
CA ILE A 80 -2.88 -28.74 7.16
C ILE A 80 -1.58 -29.46 7.49
N LYS A 81 -1.51 -30.74 7.10
CA LYS A 81 -0.40 -31.64 7.39
C LYS A 81 0.86 -31.14 6.68
N GLY A 82 1.78 -30.53 7.44
CA GLY A 82 2.98 -29.87 6.93
C GLY A 82 3.30 -28.51 7.59
N MET A 83 2.34 -27.92 8.32
CA MET A 83 2.54 -26.68 9.11
C MET A 83 2.95 -26.90 10.57
N THR A 84 3.07 -28.16 11.01
CA THR A 84 3.63 -28.50 12.32
C THR A 84 5.16 -28.40 12.25
N ALA A 85 5.74 -27.57 13.13
CA ALA A 85 7.19 -27.39 13.27
C ALA A 85 7.95 -28.70 13.51
#